data_AF-A0A8S3E463-F1
#
_entry.id   AF-A0A8S3E463-F1
#
_cell.length_a   1.000
_cell.length_b   1.000
_cell.length_c   1.000
_cell.angle_alpha   90.00
_cell.angle_beta   90.00
_cell.angle_gamma   90.00
#
_symmetry.space_group_name_H-M   'P 1'
#
loop_
_entity.id
_entity.type
_entity.pdbx_description
1 polymer ?
#
loop_
_entity_poly.entity_id
_entity_poly.type
_entity_poly.pdbx_seq_one_letter_code
_entity_poly.pdbx_strand_id
1 'polypeptide(L)'
;MDIAAPKRVLSQRTNYLSKSLDKIQNRDEKCKVPDQDGFLSKAKQGIKRTLVNAFLDQRSSFLNLRERRDANEKDNNITCQQLRRMGSSISALAADEISSIANDVLFECIDAFGSVTGYNSDRIQQIAQKYLQALKSQGRHIQSIGQSELYKLNSVLTGFTSSELLQLRSELFRNGNFLSFIGNLDGWTGDQLKSLAQLTLSKEQRLSPPILENAGKILCSVDEQVLRRVPPDDVKSYLSILANVECPTEANMNYSSTMFDIVKNVYQGDAFRPDIFGSLGTIA
;
A
#
# COMPACT_ATOMS: atom_id res chain seq x y z
N MET A 1 -1.22 21.16 -26.28
CA MET A 1 -1.54 20.51 -24.99
C MET A 1 -3.02 20.68 -24.74
N ASP A 2 -3.76 19.57 -24.74
CA ASP A 2 -5.23 19.55 -24.72
C ASP A 2 -5.72 19.51 -23.26
N ILE A 3 -6.33 20.61 -22.78
CA ILE A 3 -6.68 20.83 -21.36
C ILE A 3 -8.01 20.12 -20.98
N ALA A 4 -8.48 19.17 -21.80
CA ALA A 4 -9.79 18.54 -21.63
C ALA A 4 -9.83 17.39 -20.58
N ALA A 5 -8.69 16.85 -20.16
CA ALA A 5 -8.63 15.64 -19.32
C ALA A 5 -9.19 15.78 -17.87
N PRO A 6 -9.02 16.90 -17.13
CA PRO A 6 -9.45 16.96 -15.72
C PRO A 6 -10.98 16.96 -15.52
N LYS A 7 -11.75 17.45 -16.51
CA LYS A 7 -13.22 17.50 -16.42
C LYS A 7 -13.86 16.10 -16.46
N ARG A 8 -13.22 15.14 -17.12
CA ARG A 8 -13.77 13.79 -17.32
C ARG A 8 -13.74 12.96 -16.04
N VAL A 9 -12.66 13.06 -15.26
CA VAL A 9 -12.49 12.33 -13.98
C VAL A 9 -13.48 12.84 -12.92
N LEU A 10 -13.70 14.15 -12.84
CA LEU A 10 -14.68 14.75 -11.93
C LEU A 10 -16.12 14.36 -12.29
N SER A 11 -16.46 14.30 -13.58
CA SER A 11 -17.78 13.86 -14.06
C SER A 11 -18.05 12.37 -13.79
N GLN A 12 -17.02 11.52 -13.86
CA GLN A 12 -17.16 10.09 -13.56
C GLN A 12 -17.41 9.84 -12.07
N ARG A 13 -16.74 10.57 -11.17
CA ARG A 13 -16.96 10.47 -9.72
C ARG A 13 -18.35 10.94 -9.28
N THR A 14 -18.87 12.03 -9.85
CA THR A 14 -20.24 12.49 -9.55
C THR A 14 -21.31 11.53 -10.05
N ASN A 15 -21.12 10.92 -11.23
CA ASN A 15 -22.02 9.89 -11.75
C ASN A 15 -22.02 8.61 -10.89
N TYR A 16 -20.87 8.21 -10.35
CA TYR A 16 -20.77 7.02 -9.49
C TYR A 16 -21.52 7.21 -8.15
N LEU A 17 -21.38 8.40 -7.55
CA LEU A 17 -22.11 8.75 -6.32
C LEU A 17 -23.62 8.82 -6.55
N SER A 18 -24.08 9.38 -7.68
CA SER A 18 -25.51 9.40 -8.04
C SER A 18 -26.09 7.99 -8.16
N LYS A 19 -25.42 7.11 -8.91
CA LYS A 19 -25.88 5.71 -9.08
C LYS A 19 -25.89 4.90 -7.78
N SER A 20 -24.99 5.23 -6.85
CA SER A 20 -24.94 4.57 -5.54
C SER A 20 -26.10 5.01 -4.64
N LEU A 21 -26.49 6.29 -4.73
CA LEU A 21 -27.69 6.84 -4.09
C LEU A 21 -28.98 6.22 -4.64
N ASP A 22 -29.08 6.04 -5.96
CA ASP A 22 -30.26 5.42 -6.59
C ASP A 22 -30.43 3.94 -6.21
N LYS A 23 -29.32 3.20 -6.01
CA LYS A 23 -29.36 1.81 -5.54
C LYS A 23 -29.86 1.68 -4.09
N ILE A 24 -29.64 2.68 -3.25
CA ILE A 24 -30.16 2.72 -1.87
C ILE A 24 -31.68 2.97 -1.91
N GLN A 25 -32.17 3.81 -2.83
CA GLN A 25 -33.61 4.07 -3.00
C GLN A 25 -34.41 2.79 -3.35
N ASN A 26 -33.87 1.94 -4.23
CA ASN A 26 -34.59 0.74 -4.68
C ASN A 26 -34.63 -0.40 -3.66
N ARG A 27 -33.89 -0.32 -2.54
CA ARG A 27 -33.98 -1.30 -1.44
C ARG A 27 -35.04 -0.96 -0.39
N ASP A 28 -35.44 0.31 -0.29
CA ASP A 28 -36.39 0.79 0.72
C ASP A 28 -37.86 0.41 0.39
N GLU A 29 -38.19 0.08 -0.86
CA GLU A 29 -39.59 -0.23 -1.27
C GLU A 29 -40.18 -1.50 -0.63
N LYS A 30 -39.35 -2.37 -0.02
CA LYS A 30 -39.81 -3.63 0.61
C LYS A 30 -40.06 -3.55 2.12
N CYS A 31 -39.78 -2.43 2.78
CA CYS A 31 -40.00 -2.26 4.22
C CYS A 31 -40.85 -1.01 4.48
N LYS A 32 -42.16 -1.09 4.22
CA LYS A 32 -43.10 0.00 4.59
C LYS A 32 -43.32 0.01 6.10
N VAL A 33 -42.54 0.82 6.82
CA VAL A 33 -42.85 1.23 8.20
C VAL A 33 -43.60 2.56 8.13
N PRO A 34 -44.87 2.64 8.56
CA PRO A 34 -45.71 3.82 8.40
C PRO A 34 -45.37 4.89 9.46
N ASP A 35 -44.18 5.51 9.34
CA ASP A 35 -43.83 6.85 9.87
C ASP A 35 -42.35 7.25 9.55
N GLN A 36 -41.61 6.44 8.77
CA GLN A 36 -40.17 6.67 8.52
C GLN A 36 -39.85 7.67 7.41
N ASP A 37 -40.84 8.04 6.58
CA ASP A 37 -40.60 8.86 5.38
C ASP A 37 -40.09 10.27 5.70
N GLY A 38 -40.58 10.87 6.80
CA GLY A 38 -40.13 12.18 7.25
C GLY A 38 -38.70 12.19 7.80
N PHE A 39 -38.32 11.11 8.50
CA PHE A 39 -36.99 10.98 9.11
C PHE A 39 -35.92 10.67 8.05
N LEU A 40 -36.19 9.72 7.14
CA LEU A 40 -35.27 9.35 6.06
C LEU A 40 -35.03 10.52 5.10
N SER A 41 -36.06 11.32 4.79
CA SER A 41 -35.92 12.51 3.94
C SER A 41 -34.98 13.57 4.58
N LYS A 42 -35.16 13.85 5.87
CA LYS A 42 -34.29 14.79 6.61
C LYS A 42 -32.85 14.27 6.73
N ALA A 43 -32.67 12.98 7.02
CA ALA A 43 -31.35 12.35 7.08
C ALA A 43 -30.62 12.39 5.73
N LYS A 44 -31.32 12.08 4.63
CA LYS A 44 -30.78 12.16 3.25
C LYS A 44 -30.36 13.59 2.90
N GLN A 45 -31.16 14.60 3.23
CA GLN A 45 -30.77 16.00 3.03
C GLN A 45 -29.57 16.41 3.89
N GLY A 46 -29.50 15.95 5.14
CA GLY A 46 -28.36 16.18 6.03
C GLY A 46 -27.06 15.64 5.44
N ILE A 47 -27.05 14.35 5.05
CA ILE A 47 -25.88 13.71 4.43
C ILE A 47 -25.48 14.42 3.14
N LYS A 48 -26.45 14.76 2.28
CA LYS A 48 -26.17 15.47 1.03
C LYS A 48 -25.53 16.84 1.28
N ARG A 49 -26.03 17.63 2.24
CA ARG A 49 -25.45 18.93 2.60
C ARG A 49 -24.03 18.77 3.15
N THR A 50 -23.80 17.81 4.03
CA THR A 50 -22.46 17.55 4.60
C THR A 50 -21.46 17.18 3.51
N LEU A 51 -21.84 16.29 2.58
CA LEU A 51 -20.97 15.90 1.46
C LEU A 51 -20.68 17.06 0.51
N VAL A 52 -21.68 17.88 0.18
CA VAL A 52 -21.50 19.05 -0.68
C VAL A 52 -20.58 20.07 -0.02
N ASN A 53 -20.75 20.35 1.27
CA ASN A 53 -19.89 21.28 2.00
C ASN A 53 -18.45 20.77 2.08
N ALA A 54 -18.25 19.50 2.41
CA ALA A 54 -16.91 18.88 2.41
C ALA A 54 -16.23 18.98 1.04
N PHE A 55 -16.99 18.79 -0.05
CA PHE A 55 -16.46 18.94 -1.41
C PHE A 55 -16.12 20.40 -1.75
N LEU A 56 -16.94 21.37 -1.32
CA LEU A 56 -16.68 22.79 -1.52
C LEU A 56 -15.45 23.25 -0.74
N ASP A 57 -15.27 22.78 0.49
CA ASP A 57 -14.10 23.07 1.32
C ASP A 57 -12.83 22.46 0.75
N GLN A 58 -12.91 21.24 0.22
CA GLN A 58 -11.78 20.62 -0.48
C GLN A 58 -11.43 21.41 -1.75
N ARG A 59 -12.44 21.82 -2.54
CA ARG A 59 -12.25 22.60 -3.76
C ARG A 59 -11.70 24.00 -3.49
N SER A 60 -12.18 24.70 -2.46
CA SER A 60 -11.66 26.03 -2.09
C SER A 60 -10.21 25.94 -1.63
N SER A 61 -9.84 24.87 -0.89
CA SER A 61 -8.45 24.58 -0.53
C SER A 61 -7.56 24.38 -1.76
N PHE A 62 -8.02 23.62 -2.76
CA PHE A 62 -7.30 23.45 -4.03
C PHE A 62 -7.18 24.74 -4.84
N LEU A 63 -8.24 25.56 -4.90
CA LEU A 63 -8.21 26.84 -5.62
C LEU A 63 -7.28 27.84 -4.97
N ASN A 64 -7.32 27.96 -3.63
CA ASN A 64 -6.42 28.84 -2.88
C ASN A 64 -4.95 28.40 -3.02
N LEU A 65 -4.67 27.09 -3.13
CA LEU A 65 -3.32 26.59 -3.40
C LEU A 65 -2.85 26.96 -4.81
N ARG A 66 -3.74 26.90 -5.80
CA ARG A 66 -3.43 27.25 -7.19
C ARG A 66 -3.22 28.76 -7.36
N GLU A 67 -4.09 29.58 -6.77
CA GLU A 67 -3.99 31.05 -6.81
C GLU A 67 -2.73 31.55 -6.09
N ARG A 68 -2.34 30.90 -4.98
CA ARG A 68 -1.02 31.14 -4.34
C ARG A 68 0.17 30.71 -5.19
N ARG A 69 -0.02 29.77 -6.11
CA ARG A 69 1.02 29.31 -7.02
C ARG A 69 1.27 30.34 -8.11
N ASP A 70 0.19 30.86 -8.69
CA ASP A 70 0.24 31.88 -9.74
C ASP A 70 0.81 33.21 -9.19
N ALA A 71 0.58 33.53 -7.91
CA ALA A 71 1.17 34.71 -7.26
C ALA A 71 2.68 34.58 -6.90
N ASN A 72 3.22 33.35 -6.85
CA ASN A 72 4.62 33.07 -6.48
C ASN A 72 5.51 32.71 -7.68
N GLU A 73 5.06 32.98 -8.91
CA GLU A 73 5.71 32.63 -10.18
C GLU A 73 7.14 33.21 -10.35
N LYS A 74 7.59 34.09 -9.44
CA LYS A 74 8.96 34.62 -9.41
C LYS A 74 9.97 33.73 -8.68
N ASP A 75 9.53 32.81 -7.82
CA ASP A 75 10.35 31.81 -7.13
C ASP A 75 9.69 30.43 -7.29
N ASN A 76 9.82 29.85 -8.50
CA ASN A 76 9.16 28.60 -8.93
C ASN A 76 9.59 27.31 -8.18
N ASN A 77 10.33 27.43 -7.08
CA ASN A 77 10.80 26.27 -6.33
C ASN A 77 9.85 25.95 -5.18
N ILE A 78 9.08 24.87 -5.37
CA ILE A 78 8.29 24.30 -4.28
C ILE A 78 9.21 23.90 -3.13
N THR A 79 8.94 24.36 -1.92
CA THR A 79 9.75 24.06 -0.73
C THR A 79 9.23 22.85 0.03
N CYS A 80 10.06 22.30 0.92
CA CYS A 80 9.64 21.18 1.74
C CYS A 80 8.44 21.47 2.63
N GLN A 81 8.43 22.67 3.20
CA GLN A 81 7.32 23.13 4.03
C GLN A 81 6.02 23.24 3.23
N GLN A 82 6.09 23.66 1.97
CA GLN A 82 4.91 23.71 1.10
C GLN A 82 4.40 22.30 0.79
N LEU A 83 5.28 21.35 0.45
CA LEU A 83 4.90 19.94 0.25
C LEU A 83 4.23 19.38 1.51
N ARG A 84 4.85 19.50 2.68
CA ARG A 84 4.25 19.03 3.94
C ARG A 84 2.88 19.66 4.23
N ARG A 85 2.69 20.94 3.90
CA ARG A 85 1.39 21.64 4.04
C ARG A 85 0.31 21.12 3.09
N MET A 86 0.69 20.54 1.94
CA MET A 86 -0.28 19.91 1.04
C MET A 86 -0.86 18.61 1.62
N GLY A 87 -0.13 17.92 2.49
CA GLY A 87 -0.56 16.67 3.10
C GLY A 87 -0.96 15.62 2.05
N SER A 88 -2.18 15.08 2.14
CA SER A 88 -2.70 14.11 1.17
C SER A 88 -2.90 14.68 -0.24
N SER A 89 -2.98 16.00 -0.39
CA SER A 89 -3.13 16.65 -1.69
C SER A 89 -1.89 16.54 -2.58
N ILE A 90 -0.74 16.13 -2.03
CA ILE A 90 0.46 15.79 -2.82
C ILE A 90 0.15 14.71 -3.87
N SER A 91 -0.79 13.81 -3.58
CA SER A 91 -1.27 12.79 -4.54
C SER A 91 -1.84 13.36 -5.84
N ALA A 92 -2.24 14.64 -5.85
CA ALA A 92 -2.79 15.30 -7.03
C ALA A 92 -1.73 15.92 -7.94
N LEU A 93 -0.46 15.94 -7.55
CA LEU A 93 0.62 16.47 -8.40
C LEU A 93 0.74 15.67 -9.69
N ALA A 94 0.84 16.35 -10.81
CA ALA A 94 1.10 15.79 -12.13
C ALA A 94 2.55 15.28 -12.25
N ALA A 95 2.83 14.47 -13.28
CA ALA A 95 4.11 13.77 -13.42
C ALA A 95 5.28 14.73 -13.68
N ASP A 96 5.00 15.74 -14.50
CA ASP A 96 5.87 16.89 -14.74
C ASP A 96 6.12 17.69 -13.47
N GLU A 97 5.09 17.93 -12.65
CA GLU A 97 5.24 18.65 -11.38
C GLU A 97 6.14 17.92 -10.38
N ILE A 98 6.04 16.59 -10.28
CA ILE A 98 6.94 15.78 -9.43
C ILE A 98 8.35 15.80 -10.00
N SER A 99 8.48 15.70 -11.32
CA SER A 99 9.79 15.71 -11.99
C SER A 99 10.50 17.06 -11.83
N SER A 100 9.76 18.16 -11.74
CA SER A 100 10.29 19.52 -11.52
C SER A 100 10.67 19.81 -10.07
N ILE A 101 10.31 18.96 -9.10
CA ILE A 101 10.76 19.13 -7.71
C ILE A 101 12.29 19.02 -7.67
N ALA A 102 12.95 19.96 -7.02
CA ALA A 102 14.40 19.90 -6.83
C ALA A 102 14.78 18.66 -6.02
N ASN A 103 15.91 18.04 -6.37
CA ASN A 103 16.31 16.76 -5.78
C ASN A 103 16.52 16.84 -4.26
N ASP A 104 17.17 17.91 -3.79
CA ASP A 104 17.37 18.22 -2.38
C ASP A 104 16.03 18.37 -1.63
N VAL A 105 15.07 19.09 -2.24
CA VAL A 105 13.72 19.24 -1.69
C VAL A 105 13.03 17.87 -1.61
N LEU A 106 12.99 17.08 -2.68
CA LEU A 106 12.33 15.78 -2.62
C LEU A 106 12.96 14.88 -1.54
N PHE A 107 14.29 14.88 -1.46
CA PHE A 107 15.03 14.09 -0.49
C PHE A 107 14.68 14.48 0.95
N GLU A 108 14.61 15.79 1.26
CA GLU A 108 14.25 16.30 2.58
C GLU A 108 12.80 15.95 2.98
N CYS A 109 11.90 15.84 2.01
CA CYS A 109 10.44 15.71 2.22
C CYS A 109 9.88 14.35 1.83
N ILE A 110 10.75 13.34 1.68
CA ILE A 110 10.29 12.03 1.24
C ILE A 110 9.26 11.41 2.20
N ASP A 111 9.30 11.81 3.48
CA ASP A 111 8.29 11.47 4.49
C ASP A 111 6.89 11.98 4.13
N ALA A 112 6.80 13.18 3.55
CA ALA A 112 5.53 13.74 3.10
C ALA A 112 4.93 12.90 1.95
N PHE A 113 5.77 12.40 1.04
CA PHE A 113 5.31 11.51 -0.03
C PHE A 113 4.95 10.12 0.51
N GLY A 114 5.80 9.53 1.34
CA GLY A 114 5.57 8.18 1.88
C GLY A 114 4.36 8.07 2.80
N SER A 115 3.97 9.15 3.50
CA SER A 115 2.78 9.16 4.33
C SER A 115 1.45 9.16 3.56
N VAL A 116 1.48 9.45 2.25
CA VAL A 116 0.28 9.49 1.42
C VAL A 116 -0.05 8.09 0.91
N THR A 117 -1.30 7.70 1.10
CA THR A 117 -1.85 6.42 0.63
C THR A 117 -2.68 6.63 -0.64
N GLY A 118 -2.89 5.55 -1.41
CA GLY A 118 -3.77 5.57 -2.58
C GLY A 118 -3.17 6.17 -3.86
N TYR A 119 -1.85 6.32 -3.94
CA TYR A 119 -1.19 6.51 -5.23
C TYR A 119 -1.45 5.31 -6.15
N ASN A 120 -1.52 5.55 -7.46
CA ASN A 120 -1.43 4.46 -8.43
C ASN A 120 0.03 4.01 -8.61
N SER A 121 0.23 2.83 -9.18
CA SER A 121 1.55 2.22 -9.40
C SER A 121 2.51 3.14 -10.16
N ASP A 122 2.05 3.75 -11.25
CA ASP A 122 2.88 4.62 -12.09
C ASP A 122 3.40 5.83 -11.31
N ARG A 123 2.56 6.39 -10.44
CA ARG A 123 2.91 7.52 -9.59
C ARG A 123 3.93 7.13 -8.53
N ILE A 124 3.71 6.00 -7.86
CA ILE A 124 4.65 5.46 -6.87
C ILE A 124 6.02 5.25 -7.53
N GLN A 125 6.05 4.66 -8.72
CA GLN A 125 7.27 4.43 -9.47
C GLN A 125 7.97 5.74 -9.84
N GLN A 126 7.24 6.77 -10.31
CA GLN A 126 7.83 8.07 -10.62
C GLN A 126 8.47 8.73 -9.39
N ILE A 127 7.78 8.71 -8.24
CA ILE A 127 8.30 9.28 -6.98
C ILE A 127 9.55 8.49 -6.55
N ALA A 128 9.51 7.16 -6.61
CA ALA A 128 10.64 6.30 -6.27
C ALA A 128 11.86 6.60 -7.16
N GLN A 129 11.67 6.67 -8.48
CA GLN A 129 12.75 6.97 -9.43
C GLN A 129 13.34 8.37 -9.20
N LYS A 130 12.49 9.36 -8.94
CA LYS A 130 12.96 10.71 -8.61
C LYS A 130 13.73 10.74 -7.28
N TYR A 131 13.30 9.98 -6.27
CA TYR A 131 14.04 9.85 -5.01
C TYR A 131 15.41 9.17 -5.23
N LEU A 132 15.48 8.13 -6.07
CA LEU A 132 16.76 7.49 -6.42
C LEU A 132 17.70 8.43 -7.18
N GLN A 133 17.17 9.31 -8.05
CA GLN A 133 17.95 10.38 -8.67
C GLN A 133 18.45 11.39 -7.63
N ALA A 134 17.61 11.76 -6.67
CA ALA A 134 18.00 12.66 -5.59
C ALA A 134 19.12 12.07 -4.72
N LEU A 135 19.01 10.79 -4.37
CA LEU A 135 20.05 10.04 -3.66
C LEU A 135 21.38 10.09 -4.41
N LYS A 136 21.37 9.81 -5.73
CA LYS A 136 22.56 9.88 -6.59
C LYS A 136 23.17 11.28 -6.64
N SER A 137 22.35 12.33 -6.69
CA SER A 137 22.84 13.73 -6.71
C SER A 137 23.54 14.15 -5.41
N GLN A 138 23.30 13.43 -4.30
CA GLN A 138 24.02 13.59 -3.03
C GLN A 138 25.27 12.70 -2.93
N GLY A 139 25.68 12.02 -4.00
CA GLY A 139 26.79 11.06 -3.97
C GLY A 139 26.47 9.79 -3.17
N ARG A 140 25.19 9.47 -2.97
CA ARG A 140 24.72 8.29 -2.23
C ARG A 140 24.22 7.20 -3.19
N HIS A 141 24.24 5.97 -2.71
CA HIS A 141 23.75 4.79 -3.42
C HIS A 141 22.65 4.07 -2.63
N ILE A 142 21.90 3.16 -3.26
CA ILE A 142 20.78 2.43 -2.62
C ILE A 142 21.27 1.66 -1.38
N GLN A 143 22.48 1.10 -1.43
CA GLN A 143 23.14 0.41 -0.32
C GLN A 143 23.26 1.32 0.92
N SER A 144 23.36 2.64 0.75
CA SER A 144 23.51 3.60 1.84
C SER A 144 22.19 3.98 2.53
N ILE A 145 21.05 3.50 2.03
CA ILE A 145 19.74 3.75 2.65
C ILE A 145 19.66 2.93 3.95
N GLY A 146 19.26 3.58 5.04
CA GLY A 146 19.04 2.94 6.35
C GLY A 146 17.56 2.63 6.62
N GLN A 147 17.27 1.87 7.67
CA GLN A 147 15.89 1.55 8.07
C GLN A 147 15.04 2.80 8.31
N SER A 148 15.58 3.82 8.99
CA SER A 148 14.86 5.08 9.28
C SER A 148 14.43 5.83 8.01
N GLU A 149 15.19 5.70 6.93
CA GLU A 149 14.88 6.30 5.63
C GLU A 149 13.88 5.44 4.85
N LEU A 150 13.98 4.11 4.92
CA LEU A 150 12.97 3.19 4.38
C LEU A 150 11.60 3.36 5.04
N TYR A 151 11.56 3.64 6.35
CA TYR A 151 10.34 4.00 7.06
C TYR A 151 9.70 5.28 6.50
N LYS A 152 10.51 6.29 6.15
CA LYS A 152 10.00 7.54 5.55
C LYS A 152 9.48 7.32 4.13
N LEU A 153 10.11 6.42 3.37
CA LEU A 153 9.66 6.05 2.02
C LEU A 153 8.29 5.38 2.05
N ASN A 154 8.05 4.46 3.00
CA ASN A 154 6.76 3.79 3.17
C ASN A 154 6.18 3.27 1.84
N SER A 155 5.01 3.72 1.40
CA SER A 155 4.37 3.28 0.15
C SER A 155 5.24 3.54 -1.08
N VAL A 156 6.08 4.59 -1.08
CA VAL A 156 7.01 4.91 -2.18
C VAL A 156 8.02 3.80 -2.40
N LEU A 157 8.38 3.05 -1.35
CA LEU A 157 9.34 1.95 -1.46
C LEU A 157 8.87 0.85 -2.41
N THR A 158 7.55 0.66 -2.53
CA THR A 158 6.96 -0.31 -3.49
C THR A 158 7.13 0.09 -4.95
N GLY A 159 7.64 1.29 -5.22
CA GLY A 159 8.02 1.75 -6.56
C GLY A 159 9.43 1.33 -7.00
N PHE A 160 10.21 0.71 -6.10
CA PHE A 160 11.55 0.22 -6.42
C PHE A 160 11.44 -1.05 -7.25
N THR A 161 12.20 -1.15 -8.33
CA THR A 161 12.32 -2.40 -9.08
C THR A 161 12.94 -3.51 -8.25
N SER A 162 12.70 -4.77 -8.62
CA SER A 162 13.33 -5.94 -8.02
C SER A 162 14.87 -5.82 -7.94
N SER A 163 15.51 -5.33 -9.00
CA SER A 163 16.96 -5.09 -9.04
C SER A 163 17.43 -3.97 -8.12
N GLU A 164 16.60 -2.96 -7.85
CA GLU A 164 16.90 -1.89 -6.90
C GLU A 164 16.73 -2.39 -5.46
N LEU A 165 15.69 -3.17 -5.18
CA LEU A 165 15.50 -3.79 -3.87
C LEU A 165 16.68 -4.69 -3.50
N LEU A 166 17.18 -5.52 -4.43
CA LEU A 166 18.35 -6.39 -4.21
C LEU A 166 19.65 -5.63 -3.89
N GLN A 167 19.71 -4.32 -4.14
CA GLN A 167 20.84 -3.49 -3.74
C GLN A 167 20.75 -3.01 -2.29
N LEU A 168 19.60 -3.20 -1.62
CA LEU A 168 19.48 -2.94 -0.20
C LEU A 168 20.31 -3.96 0.59
N ARG A 169 20.84 -3.50 1.72
CA ARG A 169 21.67 -4.31 2.59
C ARG A 169 20.82 -5.30 3.39
N SER A 170 21.18 -6.58 3.40
CA SER A 170 20.39 -7.63 4.05
C SER A 170 20.29 -7.46 5.56
N GLU A 171 21.25 -6.81 6.22
CA GLU A 171 21.19 -6.52 7.65
C GLU A 171 20.02 -5.62 8.05
N LEU A 172 19.47 -4.84 7.10
CA LEU A 172 18.29 -4.01 7.34
C LEU A 172 17.08 -4.88 7.71
N PHE A 173 17.02 -6.13 7.28
CA PHE A 173 15.87 -7.00 7.47
C PHE A 173 15.98 -7.91 8.70
N ARG A 174 17.03 -7.77 9.51
CA ARG A 174 17.21 -8.56 10.75
C ARG A 174 16.32 -8.10 11.89
N ASN A 175 15.82 -6.87 11.84
CA ASN A 175 14.92 -6.34 12.86
C ASN A 175 13.47 -6.76 12.57
N GLY A 176 12.84 -7.49 13.50
CA GLY A 176 11.46 -7.98 13.33
C GLY A 176 10.44 -6.87 13.08
N ASN A 177 10.56 -5.71 13.74
CA ASN A 177 9.63 -4.58 13.52
C ASN A 177 9.77 -3.98 12.12
N PHE A 178 11.01 -3.90 11.61
CA PHE A 178 11.25 -3.44 10.25
C PHE A 178 10.74 -4.46 9.22
N LEU A 179 10.96 -5.74 9.46
CA LEU A 179 10.43 -6.81 8.64
C LEU A 179 8.89 -6.76 8.59
N SER A 180 8.24 -6.60 9.74
CA SER A 180 6.78 -6.42 9.86
C SER A 180 6.28 -5.24 9.07
N PHE A 181 6.96 -4.09 9.17
CA PHE A 181 6.63 -2.91 8.39
C PHE A 181 6.67 -3.19 6.87
N ILE A 182 7.79 -3.71 6.36
CA ILE A 182 7.96 -3.98 4.92
C ILE A 182 7.00 -5.06 4.43
N GLY A 183 6.87 -6.13 5.20
CA GLY A 183 6.03 -7.28 4.89
C GLY A 183 4.55 -6.95 4.81
N ASN A 184 4.11 -5.90 5.51
CA ASN A 184 2.71 -5.49 5.52
C ASN A 184 2.37 -4.36 4.51
N LEU A 185 3.36 -3.78 3.81
CA LEU A 185 3.07 -2.77 2.79
C LEU A 185 2.22 -3.36 1.66
N ASP A 186 1.32 -2.54 1.12
CA ASP A 186 0.54 -2.84 -0.07
C ASP A 186 1.25 -2.35 -1.33
N GLY A 187 0.94 -2.96 -2.47
CA GLY A 187 1.47 -2.55 -3.77
C GLY A 187 2.70 -3.34 -4.24
N TRP A 188 3.17 -4.32 -3.46
CA TRP A 188 4.23 -5.22 -3.92
C TRP A 188 3.78 -6.09 -5.09
N THR A 189 4.66 -6.21 -6.08
CA THR A 189 4.58 -7.21 -7.15
C THR A 189 5.22 -8.53 -6.71
N GLY A 190 4.89 -9.64 -7.39
CA GLY A 190 5.47 -10.96 -7.08
C GLY A 190 7.00 -10.98 -7.14
N ASP A 191 7.59 -10.30 -8.13
CA ASP A 191 9.05 -10.22 -8.32
C ASP A 191 9.74 -9.39 -7.21
N GLN A 192 9.09 -8.32 -6.74
CA GLN A 192 9.59 -7.53 -5.61
C GLN A 192 9.54 -8.34 -4.32
N LEU A 193 8.44 -9.04 -4.04
CA LEU A 193 8.33 -9.93 -2.89
C LEU A 193 9.39 -11.04 -2.94
N LYS A 194 9.67 -11.59 -4.12
CA LYS A 194 10.75 -12.58 -4.31
C LYS A 194 12.12 -11.99 -4.00
N SER A 195 12.37 -10.76 -4.42
CA SER A 195 13.61 -10.04 -4.14
C SER A 195 13.77 -9.75 -2.64
N LEU A 196 12.69 -9.34 -1.97
CA LEU A 196 12.67 -9.17 -0.52
C LEU A 196 12.92 -10.50 0.20
N ALA A 197 12.24 -11.58 -0.21
CA ALA A 197 12.44 -12.91 0.36
C ALA A 197 13.90 -13.37 0.26
N GLN A 198 14.59 -13.07 -0.85
CA GLN A 198 16.02 -13.35 -1.00
C GLN A 198 16.90 -12.56 -0.02
N LEU A 199 16.55 -11.31 0.27
CA LEU A 199 17.29 -10.47 1.22
C LEU A 199 17.01 -10.87 2.67
N THR A 200 15.79 -11.33 2.97
CA THR A 200 15.31 -11.57 4.33
C THR A 200 15.49 -13.02 4.79
N LEU A 201 15.39 -13.99 3.87
CA LEU A 201 15.35 -15.43 4.15
C LEU A 201 16.41 -16.15 3.32
N SER A 202 17.69 -15.88 3.63
CA SER A 202 18.78 -16.56 2.95
C SER A 202 18.65 -18.08 3.12
N LYS A 203 19.21 -18.85 2.17
CA LYS A 203 19.16 -20.33 2.19
C LYS A 203 19.74 -20.95 3.46
N GLU A 204 20.53 -20.20 4.23
CA GLU A 204 21.19 -20.66 5.45
C GLU A 204 20.39 -20.29 6.70
N GLN A 205 19.47 -19.33 6.60
CA GLN A 205 18.72 -18.84 7.74
C GLN A 205 17.54 -19.77 8.02
N ARG A 206 17.52 -20.35 9.22
CA ARG A 206 16.34 -21.03 9.73
C ARG A 206 15.23 -20.00 9.91
N LEU A 207 14.05 -20.29 9.37
CA LEU A 207 12.84 -19.52 9.64
C LEU A 207 12.51 -19.65 11.13
N SER A 208 12.92 -18.66 11.91
CA SER A 208 12.61 -18.58 13.33
C SER A 208 11.19 -18.02 13.51
N PRO A 209 10.56 -18.30 14.66
CA PRO A 209 9.24 -17.76 14.94
C PRO A 209 9.07 -16.24 14.73
N PRO A 210 10.00 -15.38 15.21
CA PRO A 210 9.85 -13.95 14.99
C PRO A 210 9.90 -13.55 13.51
N ILE A 211 10.54 -14.34 12.66
CA ILE A 211 10.56 -14.08 11.21
C ILE A 211 9.22 -14.46 10.61
N LEU A 212 8.67 -15.63 10.97
CA LEU A 212 7.36 -16.07 10.48
C LEU A 212 6.24 -15.11 10.89
N GLU A 213 6.28 -14.60 12.12
CA GLU A 213 5.32 -13.63 12.64
C GLU A 213 5.37 -12.27 11.93
N ASN A 214 6.56 -11.86 11.47
CA ASN A 214 6.78 -10.50 10.95
C ASN A 214 7.01 -10.43 9.44
N ALA A 215 7.25 -11.53 8.73
CA ALA A 215 7.53 -11.48 7.29
C ALA A 215 6.32 -11.04 6.44
N GLY A 216 5.10 -11.23 6.93
CA GLY A 216 3.87 -10.81 6.24
C GLY A 216 3.83 -11.31 4.80
N LYS A 217 3.55 -10.42 3.84
CA LYS A 217 3.45 -10.74 2.41
C LYS A 217 4.77 -11.25 1.79
N ILE A 218 5.92 -11.06 2.44
CA ILE A 218 7.20 -11.63 1.95
C ILE A 218 7.12 -13.16 1.92
N LEU A 219 6.33 -13.77 2.82
CA LEU A 219 6.10 -15.22 2.86
C LEU A 219 5.52 -15.78 1.55
N CYS A 220 4.79 -14.96 0.79
CA CYS A 220 4.15 -15.36 -0.46
C CYS A 220 5.13 -15.72 -1.59
N SER A 221 6.37 -15.26 -1.52
CA SER A 221 7.39 -15.50 -2.56
C SER A 221 8.59 -16.29 -2.04
N VAL A 222 8.43 -16.95 -0.90
CA VAL A 222 9.48 -17.80 -0.31
C VAL A 222 9.58 -19.09 -1.11
N ASP A 223 10.81 -19.49 -1.40
CA ASP A 223 11.06 -20.75 -2.08
C ASP A 223 10.50 -21.91 -1.25
N GLU A 224 9.82 -22.84 -1.91
CA GLU A 224 9.21 -24.00 -1.29
C GLU A 224 10.22 -24.79 -0.43
N GLN A 225 11.47 -24.91 -0.88
CA GLN A 225 12.50 -25.63 -0.12
C GLN A 225 12.87 -24.92 1.17
N VAL A 226 12.68 -23.61 1.25
CA VAL A 226 12.90 -22.83 2.49
C VAL A 226 11.72 -23.03 3.43
N LEU A 227 10.48 -22.99 2.94
CA LEU A 227 9.29 -23.27 3.74
C LEU A 227 9.27 -24.71 4.29
N ARG A 228 9.73 -25.69 3.51
CA ARG A 228 9.85 -27.10 3.95
C ARG A 228 10.88 -27.32 5.06
N ARG A 229 11.73 -26.34 5.36
CA ARG A 229 12.70 -26.41 6.48
C ARG A 229 12.13 -25.89 7.79
N VAL A 230 10.91 -25.34 7.79
CA VAL A 230 10.22 -24.99 9.03
C VAL A 230 9.96 -26.28 9.81
N PRO A 231 10.43 -26.39 11.06
CA PRO A 231 10.16 -27.55 11.90
C PRO A 231 8.65 -27.80 12.03
N PRO A 232 8.19 -29.06 12.01
CA PRO A 232 6.77 -29.38 12.12
C PRO A 232 6.06 -28.73 13.32
N ASP A 233 6.72 -28.66 14.48
CA ASP A 233 6.16 -28.05 15.69
C ASP A 233 5.99 -26.53 15.56
N ASP A 234 6.90 -25.87 14.82
CA ASP A 234 6.78 -24.45 14.50
C ASP A 234 5.62 -24.24 13.50
N VAL A 235 5.47 -25.09 12.48
CA VAL A 235 4.33 -25.02 11.56
C VAL A 235 3.00 -25.11 12.34
N LYS A 236 2.87 -26.03 13.30
CA LYS A 236 1.66 -26.16 14.13
C LYS A 236 1.39 -24.91 14.95
N SER A 237 2.42 -24.35 15.57
CA SER A 237 2.32 -23.17 16.43
C SER A 237 1.96 -21.89 15.67
N TYR A 238 2.40 -21.80 14.40
CA TYR A 238 2.25 -20.61 13.56
C TYR A 238 1.27 -20.79 12.40
N LEU A 239 0.51 -21.88 12.38
CA LEU A 239 -0.41 -22.19 11.29
C LEU A 239 -1.42 -21.06 11.04
N SER A 240 -1.96 -20.48 12.11
CA SER A 240 -2.90 -19.36 12.02
C SER A 240 -2.28 -18.12 11.38
N ILE A 241 -0.99 -17.87 11.59
CA ILE A 241 -0.29 -16.73 10.97
C ILE A 241 -0.05 -17.04 9.49
N LEU A 242 0.49 -18.22 9.20
CA LEU A 242 0.81 -18.65 7.83
C LEU A 242 -0.44 -18.73 6.95
N ALA A 243 -1.57 -19.16 7.51
CA ALA A 243 -2.85 -19.25 6.80
C ALA A 243 -3.48 -17.88 6.50
N ASN A 244 -3.18 -16.86 7.30
CA ASN A 244 -3.76 -15.52 7.16
C ASN A 244 -2.84 -14.54 6.40
N VAL A 245 -1.80 -15.03 5.73
CA VAL A 245 -0.96 -14.16 4.88
C VAL A 245 -1.73 -13.75 3.63
N GLU A 246 -1.97 -12.45 3.47
CA GLU A 246 -2.63 -11.88 2.29
C GLU A 246 -1.66 -11.74 1.12
N CYS A 247 -1.63 -12.74 0.24
CA CYS A 247 -0.77 -12.73 -0.94
C CYS A 247 -1.39 -11.96 -2.13
N PRO A 248 -0.59 -11.21 -2.91
CA PRO A 248 -1.02 -10.74 -4.22
C PRO A 248 -1.49 -11.91 -5.09
N THR A 249 -2.50 -11.70 -5.94
CA THR A 249 -3.19 -12.75 -6.69
C THR A 249 -2.24 -13.74 -7.39
N GLU A 250 -1.16 -13.24 -8.00
CA GLU A 250 -0.17 -14.06 -8.70
C GLU A 250 0.66 -14.95 -7.77
N ALA A 251 0.99 -14.45 -6.58
CA ALA A 251 1.78 -15.19 -5.58
C ALA A 251 0.92 -16.14 -4.73
N ASN A 252 -0.37 -15.85 -4.61
CA ASN A 252 -1.29 -16.60 -3.76
C ASN A 252 -1.37 -18.09 -4.14
N MET A 253 -1.52 -18.41 -5.43
CA MET A 253 -1.69 -19.81 -5.85
C MET A 253 -0.50 -20.70 -5.48
N ASN A 254 0.72 -20.22 -5.69
CA ASN A 254 1.94 -20.96 -5.36
C ASN A 254 2.13 -21.11 -3.84
N TYR A 255 1.87 -20.03 -3.10
CA TYR A 255 1.96 -20.03 -1.64
C TYR A 255 0.93 -20.98 -1.01
N SER A 256 -0.34 -20.87 -1.39
CA SER A 256 -1.43 -21.72 -0.90
C SER A 256 -1.19 -23.20 -1.17
N SER A 257 -0.76 -23.56 -2.38
CA SER A 257 -0.43 -24.95 -2.73
C SER A 257 0.72 -25.48 -1.87
N THR A 258 1.78 -24.69 -1.71
CA THR A 258 2.95 -25.06 -0.91
C THR A 258 2.58 -25.25 0.56
N MET A 259 1.80 -24.31 1.12
CA MET A 259 1.34 -24.37 2.49
C MET A 259 0.43 -25.57 2.73
N PHE A 260 -0.47 -25.88 1.79
CA PHE A 260 -1.31 -27.06 1.86
C PHE A 260 -0.48 -28.35 1.93
N ASP A 261 0.55 -28.46 1.09
CA ASP A 261 1.45 -29.63 1.11
C ASP A 261 2.26 -29.72 2.40
N ILE A 262 2.75 -28.61 2.93
CA ILE A 262 3.48 -28.58 4.20
C ILE A 262 2.57 -29.02 5.34
N VAL A 263 1.38 -28.45 5.44
CA VAL A 263 0.37 -28.81 6.46
C VAL A 263 0.00 -30.28 6.33
N LYS A 264 -0.31 -30.73 5.12
CA LYS A 264 -0.61 -32.15 4.86
C LYS A 264 0.50 -33.06 5.37
N ASN A 265 1.77 -32.72 5.14
CA ASN A 265 2.91 -33.50 5.60
C ASN A 265 3.08 -33.49 7.13
N VAL A 266 2.85 -32.35 7.78
CA VAL A 266 2.95 -32.19 9.26
C VAL A 266 1.86 -32.98 10.00
N TYR A 267 0.69 -33.16 9.39
CA TYR A 267 -0.45 -33.85 10.00
C TYR A 267 -0.70 -35.28 9.43
N GLN A 268 0.26 -35.89 8.70
CA GLN A 268 0.10 -37.28 8.25
C GLN A 268 0.08 -38.23 9.47
N GLY A 269 -1.10 -38.73 9.84
CA GLY A 269 -1.30 -39.71 10.91
C GLY A 269 -2.41 -39.33 11.88
N ASP A 270 -2.61 -38.03 12.09
CA ASP A 270 -3.80 -37.51 12.76
C ASP A 270 -4.87 -37.33 11.69
N ALA A 271 -5.97 -38.09 11.76
CA ALA A 271 -7.06 -37.98 10.79
C ALA A 271 -7.42 -36.49 10.61
N PHE A 272 -7.22 -35.93 9.41
CA PHE A 272 -7.42 -34.52 9.06
C PHE A 272 -8.70 -33.99 9.74
N ARG A 273 -8.54 -33.34 10.89
CA ARG A 273 -9.69 -32.99 11.74
C ARG A 273 -10.32 -31.69 11.19
N PRO A 274 -11.66 -31.56 11.20
CA PRO A 274 -12.35 -30.37 10.69
C PRO A 274 -11.91 -29.04 11.31
N ASP A 275 -11.41 -29.05 12.56
CA ASP A 275 -10.87 -27.87 13.24
C ASP A 275 -9.58 -27.32 12.60
N ILE A 276 -8.81 -28.16 11.90
CA ILE A 276 -7.65 -27.73 11.12
C ILE A 276 -8.09 -26.94 9.88
N PHE A 277 -9.20 -27.32 9.23
CA PHE A 277 -9.75 -26.52 8.12
C PHE A 277 -10.32 -25.18 8.59
N GLY A 278 -10.86 -25.12 9.81
CA GLY A 278 -11.31 -23.88 10.41
C GLY A 278 -10.17 -22.87 10.64
N SER A 279 -8.98 -23.34 11.03
CA SER A 279 -7.81 -22.50 11.26
C SER A 279 -7.04 -22.13 9.98
N LEU A 280 -7.20 -22.91 8.91
CA LEU A 280 -6.67 -22.60 7.58
C LEU A 280 -7.42 -21.43 6.90
N GLY A 281 -8.56 -20.98 7.41
CA GLY A 281 -9.30 -19.86 6.82
C GLY A 281 -9.66 -20.09 5.35
N THR A 282 -10.00 -19.01 4.63
CA THR A 282 -10.22 -19.05 3.17
C THR A 282 -8.88 -19.10 2.42
N ILE A 283 -8.13 -20.21 2.49
CA ILE A 283 -7.03 -20.52 1.54
C ILE A 283 -7.63 -20.85 0.13
N ALA A 284 -8.76 -20.26 -0.24
CA ALA A 284 -9.49 -20.50 -1.48
C ALA A 284 -9.33 -19.32 -2.45
#